data_AF-A0A2N3B9L9-F1
#
_entry.id   AF-A0A2N3B9L9-F1
#
_cell.length_a   1.000
_cell.length_b   1.000
_cell.length_c   1.000
_cell.angle_alpha   90.00
_cell.angle_beta   90.00
_cell.angle_gamma   90.00
#
_symmetry.space_group_name_H-M   'P 1'
#
loop_
_entity.id
_entity.type
_entity.pdbx_description
1 polymer ?
#
loop_
_entity_poly.entity_id
_entity_poly.type
_entity_poly.pdbx_seq_one_letter_code
_entity_poly.pdbx_strand_id
1 'polypeptide(L)'
;PDAFLRRCFFHYIKFPDEDTMRAIIDVHFPGLKGKLVQEALSIFYEIREVPGLKKKPSTSELLDWLKLLLSEDISPETLREKDPTKLIPPLHGALLKNEQDVHLFERLAFLARRERN
;
A
#
# COMPACT_ATOMS: atom_id res chain seq x y z
N PRO A 1 -13.21 -19.05 -2.71
CA PRO A 1 -12.31 -20.20 -2.48
C PRO A 1 -13.12 -21.50 -2.45
N ASP A 2 -12.86 -22.39 -3.39
CA ASP A 2 -13.63 -23.60 -3.64
C ASP A 2 -12.69 -24.80 -3.44
N ALA A 3 -12.90 -25.58 -2.37
CA ALA A 3 -12.40 -26.96 -2.15
C ALA A 3 -12.56 -27.47 -0.70
N PHE A 4 -12.58 -26.59 0.33
CA PHE A 4 -12.50 -27.00 1.74
C PHE A 4 -13.70 -26.64 2.65
N LEU A 5 -14.84 -26.23 2.06
CA LEU A 5 -15.98 -25.67 2.81
C LEU A 5 -16.74 -26.66 3.72
N ARG A 6 -16.51 -27.98 3.59
CA ARG A 6 -17.21 -29.00 4.40
C ARG A 6 -16.42 -29.57 5.58
N ARG A 7 -15.15 -29.18 5.76
CA ARG A 7 -14.27 -29.67 6.84
C ARG A 7 -13.61 -28.57 7.65
N CYS A 8 -13.88 -27.32 7.29
CA CYS A 8 -13.37 -26.15 7.98
C CYS A 8 -14.49 -25.11 8.08
N PHE A 9 -14.63 -24.48 9.24
CA PHE A 9 -15.40 -23.25 9.35
C PHE A 9 -14.61 -22.13 8.67
N PHE A 10 -15.29 -21.40 7.79
CA PHE A 10 -14.73 -20.23 7.14
C PHE A 10 -15.46 -18.98 7.64
N HIS A 11 -14.71 -18.01 8.15
CA HIS A 11 -15.22 -16.70 8.49
C HIS A 11 -14.52 -15.66 7.61
N TYR A 12 -15.31 -14.93 6.82
CA TYR A 12 -14.79 -13.86 5.99
C TYR A 12 -14.64 -12.59 6.81
N ILE A 13 -13.39 -12.16 7.00
CA ILE A 13 -13.06 -10.88 7.60
C ILE A 13 -12.94 -9.87 6.46
N LYS A 14 -13.75 -8.81 6.51
CA LYS A 14 -13.64 -7.70 5.57
C LYS A 14 -12.27 -7.04 5.72
N PHE A 15 -11.69 -6.62 4.60
CA PHE A 15 -10.49 -5.80 4.67
C PHE A 15 -10.82 -4.49 5.42
N PRO A 16 -9.95 -4.03 6.35
CA PRO A 16 -10.24 -2.86 7.17
C PRO A 16 -10.45 -1.61 6.31
N ASP A 17 -11.43 -0.81 6.70
CA ASP A 17 -11.56 0.58 6.27
C ASP A 17 -10.45 1.44 6.88
N GLU A 18 -10.39 2.71 6.48
CA GLU A 18 -9.32 3.60 6.91
C GLU A 18 -9.30 3.80 8.43
N ASP A 19 -10.46 3.93 9.07
CA ASP A 19 -10.54 4.13 10.53
C ASP A 19 -10.10 2.88 11.30
N THR A 20 -10.52 1.69 10.86
CA THR A 20 -10.03 0.43 11.42
C THR A 20 -8.53 0.26 11.18
N MET A 21 -8.03 0.64 10.00
CA MET A 21 -6.62 0.56 9.68
C MET A 21 -5.78 1.49 10.56
N ARG A 22 -6.26 2.71 10.85
CA ARG A 22 -5.61 3.62 11.80
C ARG A 22 -5.52 3.00 13.19
N ALA A 23 -6.61 2.41 13.70
CA ALA A 23 -6.59 1.74 14.98
C ALA A 23 -5.59 0.56 15.02
N ILE A 24 -5.46 -0.18 13.91
CA ILE A 24 -4.42 -1.22 13.78
C ILE A 24 -3.03 -0.57 13.84
N ILE A 25 -2.77 0.47 13.06
CA ILE A 25 -1.48 1.17 13.02
C ILE A 25 -1.11 1.71 14.41
N ASP A 26 -2.04 2.30 15.16
CA ASP A 26 -1.79 2.87 16.48
C ASP A 26 -1.30 1.83 17.50
N VAL A 27 -1.78 0.57 17.39
CA VAL A 27 -1.32 -0.54 18.23
C VAL A 27 0.12 -0.95 17.87
N HIS A 28 0.48 -0.89 16.58
CA HIS A 28 1.81 -1.29 16.10
C HIS A 28 2.87 -0.18 16.19
N PHE A 29 2.45 1.08 16.06
CA PHE A 29 3.32 2.26 16.04
C PHE A 29 2.76 3.37 16.94
N PRO A 30 2.82 3.22 18.28
CA PRO A 30 2.28 4.22 19.19
C PRO A 30 2.97 5.59 19.00
N GLY A 31 2.17 6.65 18.85
CA GLY A 31 2.67 8.02 18.70
C GLY A 31 3.23 8.36 17.31
N LEU A 32 2.97 7.53 16.30
CA LEU A 32 3.36 7.80 14.93
C LEU A 32 2.73 9.11 14.41
N LYS A 33 3.52 9.91 13.68
CA LYS A 33 3.09 11.21 13.16
C LYS A 33 1.85 11.03 12.27
N GLY A 34 0.71 11.61 12.68
CA GLY A 34 -0.57 11.46 11.97
C GLY A 34 -0.53 11.87 10.49
N LYS A 35 0.27 12.87 10.13
CA LYS A 35 0.48 13.26 8.72
C LYS A 35 1.14 12.16 7.89
N LEU A 36 2.13 11.46 8.42
CA LEU A 36 2.81 10.37 7.70
C LEU A 36 1.84 9.21 7.44
N VAL A 37 1.07 8.84 8.49
CA VAL A 37 0.05 7.79 8.41
C VAL A 37 -1.00 8.13 7.36
N GLN A 38 -1.47 9.38 7.34
CA GLN A 38 -2.48 9.83 6.38
C GLN A 38 -1.98 9.69 4.93
N GLU A 39 -0.78 10.19 4.62
CA GLU A 39 -0.21 10.09 3.26
C GLU A 39 0.03 8.62 2.88
N ALA A 40 0.57 7.82 3.80
CA ALA A 40 0.81 6.41 3.57
C ALA A 40 -0.49 5.63 3.32
N LEU A 41 -1.56 5.89 4.09
CA LEU A 41 -2.86 5.27 3.89
C LEU A 41 -3.48 5.66 2.53
N SER A 42 -3.37 6.93 2.14
CA SER A 42 -3.83 7.39 0.83
C SER A 42 -3.16 6.59 -0.28
N ILE A 43 -1.83 6.51 -0.28
CA ILE A 43 -1.05 5.76 -1.27
C ILE A 43 -1.41 4.27 -1.24
N PHE A 44 -1.51 3.69 -0.05
CA PHE A 44 -1.82 2.28 0.13
C PHE A 44 -3.17 1.89 -0.50
N TYR A 45 -4.22 2.67 -0.25
CA TYR A 45 -5.53 2.41 -0.84
C TYR A 45 -5.56 2.73 -2.34
N GLU A 46 -4.88 3.79 -2.80
CA GLU A 46 -4.71 4.06 -4.25
C GLU A 46 -4.11 2.84 -4.97
N ILE A 47 -3.07 2.21 -4.41
CA ILE A 47 -2.44 1.00 -4.98
C ILE A 47 -3.42 -0.18 -5.01
N ARG A 48 -4.22 -0.37 -3.97
CA ARG A 48 -5.20 -1.47 -3.90
C ARG A 48 -6.31 -1.34 -4.93
N GLU A 49 -6.58 -0.14 -5.42
CA GLU A 49 -7.57 0.14 -6.45
C GLU A 49 -7.01 0.05 -7.88
N VAL A 50 -5.69 -0.14 -8.05
CA VAL A 50 -5.10 -0.34 -9.38
C VAL A 50 -5.67 -1.58 -10.07
N PRO A 51 -6.30 -1.43 -11.25
CA PRO A 51 -6.84 -2.55 -12.00
C PRO A 51 -5.74 -3.51 -12.47
N GLY A 52 -6.03 -4.81 -12.44
CA GLY A 52 -5.11 -5.84 -12.93
C GLY A 52 -4.03 -6.26 -11.94
N LEU A 53 -3.98 -5.66 -10.75
CA LEU A 53 -3.08 -6.09 -9.67
C LEU A 53 -3.46 -7.51 -9.22
N LYS A 54 -2.54 -8.47 -9.34
CA LYS A 54 -2.82 -9.87 -9.00
C LYS A 54 -2.95 -10.08 -7.49
N LYS A 55 -2.08 -9.43 -6.72
CA LYS A 55 -2.12 -9.46 -5.25
C LYS A 55 -2.23 -8.04 -4.71
N LYS A 56 -3.41 -7.69 -4.21
CA LYS A 56 -3.59 -6.43 -3.47
C LYS A 56 -2.76 -6.45 -2.18
N PRO A 57 -2.01 -5.39 -1.86
CA PRO A 57 -1.19 -5.34 -0.65
C PRO A 57 -2.08 -5.43 0.60
N SER A 58 -1.68 -6.23 1.56
CA SER A 58 -2.39 -6.53 2.81
C SER A 58 -2.01 -5.58 3.95
N THR A 59 -2.69 -5.71 5.08
CA THR A 59 -2.35 -5.01 6.32
C THR A 59 -0.89 -5.24 6.73
N SER A 60 -0.37 -6.46 6.62
CA SER A 60 1.02 -6.75 6.98
C SER A 60 2.03 -6.02 6.08
N GLU A 61 1.77 -5.97 4.77
CA GLU A 61 2.61 -5.24 3.82
C GLU A 61 2.59 -3.73 4.08
N LEU A 62 1.46 -3.16 4.51
CA LEU A 62 1.39 -1.76 4.97
C LEU A 62 2.23 -1.52 6.23
N LEU A 63 2.12 -2.38 7.24
CA LEU A 63 2.87 -2.23 8.49
C LEU A 63 4.38 -2.34 8.26
N ASP A 64 4.82 -3.29 7.42
CA ASP A 64 6.22 -3.42 7.02
C ASP A 64 6.69 -2.16 6.27
N TRP A 65 5.86 -1.62 5.39
CA TRP A 65 6.19 -0.40 4.66
C TRP A 65 6.32 0.81 5.60
N LEU A 66 5.40 1.01 6.52
CA LEU A 66 5.48 2.07 7.55
C LEU A 66 6.75 1.94 8.39
N LYS A 67 7.12 0.73 8.78
CA LYS A 67 8.36 0.47 9.52
C LYS A 67 9.59 0.90 8.73
N LEU A 68 9.61 0.64 7.43
CA LEU A 68 10.72 1.04 6.54
C LEU A 68 10.75 2.55 6.31
N LEU A 69 9.60 3.19 6.13
CA LEU A 69 9.51 4.65 6.01
C LEU A 69 10.07 5.34 7.26
N LEU A 70 9.81 4.77 8.44
CA LEU A 70 10.34 5.26 9.70
C LEU A 70 11.84 5.01 9.86
N SER A 71 12.34 3.84 9.44
CA SER A 71 13.77 3.53 9.56
C SER A 71 14.63 4.41 8.66
N GLU A 72 14.10 4.79 7.49
CA GLU A 72 14.78 5.66 6.52
C GLU A 72 14.47 7.16 6.74
N ASP A 73 13.78 7.53 7.83
CA ASP A 73 13.35 8.89 8.17
C ASP A 73 12.64 9.63 7.01
N ILE A 74 11.80 8.90 6.27
CA ILE A 74 11.05 9.45 5.13
C ILE A 74 9.97 10.41 5.64
N SER A 75 10.03 11.64 5.15
CA SER A 75 9.07 12.68 5.52
C SER A 75 7.71 12.49 4.84
N PRO A 76 6.59 12.93 5.47
CA PRO A 76 5.28 12.99 4.81
C PRO A 76 5.31 13.81 3.52
N GLU A 77 6.13 14.85 3.47
CA GLU A 77 6.31 15.72 2.31
C GLU A 77 6.89 14.93 1.13
N THR A 78 7.84 14.01 1.38
CA THR A 78 8.39 13.09 0.38
C THR A 78 7.34 12.13 -0.17
N LEU A 79 6.40 11.66 0.66
CA LEU A 79 5.27 10.83 0.19
C LEU A 79 4.25 11.64 -0.60
N ARG A 80 4.00 12.88 -0.17
CA ARG A 80 3.05 13.80 -0.81
C ARG A 80 3.58 14.35 -2.13
N GLU A 81 4.89 14.31 -2.35
CA GLU A 81 5.54 14.75 -3.58
C GLU A 81 5.06 13.89 -4.76
N LYS A 82 3.88 14.23 -5.29
CA LYS A 82 3.26 13.66 -6.49
C LYS A 82 3.98 14.19 -7.73
N ASP A 83 5.30 14.08 -7.73
CA ASP A 83 6.06 14.22 -8.96
C ASP A 83 5.52 13.15 -9.92
N PRO A 84 4.99 13.51 -11.09
CA PRO A 84 4.53 12.54 -12.10
C PRO A 84 5.66 11.58 -12.52
N THR A 85 6.91 11.98 -12.30
CA THR A 85 8.08 11.12 -12.49
C THR A 85 8.32 10.14 -11.33
N LYS A 86 7.58 10.21 -10.23
CA LYS A 86 7.69 9.32 -9.06
C LYS A 86 6.35 8.68 -8.68
N LEU A 87 5.59 8.25 -9.69
CA LEU A 87 4.33 7.49 -9.49
C LEU A 87 4.51 6.25 -8.60
N ILE A 88 5.73 5.72 -8.50
CA ILE A 88 6.08 4.61 -7.63
C ILE A 88 6.49 5.16 -6.26
N PRO A 89 5.82 4.79 -5.16
CA PRO A 89 6.20 5.27 -3.83
C PRO A 89 7.58 4.74 -3.42
N PRO A 90 8.30 5.45 -2.54
CA PRO A 90 9.56 4.97 -2.00
C PRO A 90 9.34 3.61 -1.32
N LEU A 91 10.29 2.70 -1.47
CA LEU A 91 10.26 1.38 -0.82
C LEU A 91 9.02 0.53 -1.20
N HIS A 92 8.46 0.74 -2.40
CA HIS A 92 7.28 0.02 -2.91
C HIS A 92 7.38 -1.52 -2.89
N GLY A 93 8.57 -2.11 -2.86
CA GLY A 93 8.76 -3.57 -2.69
C GLY A 93 8.25 -4.11 -1.34
N ALA A 94 7.99 -3.23 -0.38
CA ALA A 94 7.27 -3.58 0.83
C ALA A 94 5.78 -3.84 0.55
N LEU A 95 5.19 -3.07 -0.37
CA LEU A 95 3.78 -3.16 -0.78
C LEU A 95 3.56 -4.20 -1.88
N LEU A 96 4.41 -4.21 -2.90
CA LEU A 96 4.30 -5.07 -4.08
C LEU A 96 5.26 -6.27 -3.95
N LYS A 97 4.73 -7.46 -3.70
CA LYS A 97 5.51 -8.70 -3.50
C LYS A 97 5.70 -9.55 -4.74
N ASN A 98 5.12 -9.16 -5.88
CA ASN A 98 5.20 -9.90 -7.13
C ASN A 98 5.84 -9.02 -8.20
N GLU A 99 6.87 -9.55 -8.86
CA GLU A 99 7.59 -8.88 -9.96
C GLU A 99 6.63 -8.42 -11.07
N GLN A 100 5.61 -9.21 -11.39
CA GLN A 100 4.63 -8.85 -12.43
C GLN A 100 3.81 -7.62 -12.05
N ASP A 101 3.48 -7.48 -10.76
CA ASP A 101 2.73 -6.35 -10.23
C ASP A 101 3.63 -5.09 -10.22
N VAL A 102 4.93 -5.25 -9.95
CA VAL A 102 5.93 -4.16 -10.10
C VAL A 102 6.02 -3.69 -11.55
N HIS A 103 6.21 -4.62 -12.51
CA HIS A 103 6.27 -4.29 -13.95
C HIS A 103 4.99 -3.65 -14.48
N LEU A 104 3.82 -4.04 -13.96
CA LEU A 104 2.55 -3.39 -14.29
C LEU A 104 2.57 -1.93 -13.81
N PHE A 105 2.97 -1.71 -12.56
CA PHE A 105 3.00 -0.39 -11.94
C PHE A 105 4.00 0.54 -12.64
N GLU A 106 5.19 0.04 -13.00
CA GLU A 106 6.19 0.78 -13.77
C GLU A 106 5.69 1.19 -15.15
N ARG A 107 4.96 0.31 -15.85
CA ARG A 107 4.36 0.64 -17.15
C ARG A 107 3.27 1.70 -17.04
N LEU A 108 2.40 1.60 -16.03
CA LEU A 108 1.38 2.62 -15.76
C LEU A 108 2.03 3.96 -15.43
N ALA A 109 3.09 3.95 -14.61
CA ALA A 109 3.88 5.13 -14.32
C ALA A 109 4.50 5.76 -15.58
N PHE A 110 5.02 4.93 -16.49
CA PHE A 110 5.59 5.39 -17.75
C PHE A 110 4.55 5.99 -18.71
N LEU A 111 3.37 5.38 -18.84
CA LEU A 111 2.29 5.88 -19.71
C LEU A 111 1.76 7.24 -19.23
N ALA A 112 1.52 7.38 -17.93
CA ALA A 112 1.06 8.64 -17.35
C ALA A 112 2.06 9.80 -17.53
N ARG A 113 3.37 9.51 -17.63
CA ARG A 113 4.39 10.51 -17.98
C ARG A 113 4.31 10.95 -19.44
N ARG A 114 3.93 10.05 -20.37
CA ARG A 114 3.87 10.34 -21.81
C ARG A 114 2.65 11.15 -22.21
N GLU A 115 1.50 10.95 -21.57
CA GLU A 115 0.28 11.71 -21.87
C GLU A 115 0.35 13.19 -21.47
N ARG A 116 1.38 13.56 -20.70
CA ARG A 116 1.54 14.91 -20.14
C ARG A 116 2.67 15.75 -20.75
N ASN A 117 3.46 15.15 -21.65
CA ASN A 117 4.47 15.82 -22.49
C ASN A 117 3.91 16.00 -23.90
#